data_AF-A0A8D8AP34-F1
#
_entry.id   AF-A0A8D8AP34-F1
#
_cell.length_a   1.000
_cell.length_b   1.000
_cell.length_c   1.000
_cell.angle_alpha   90.00
_cell.angle_beta   90.00
_cell.angle_gamma   90.00
#
_symmetry.space_group_name_H-M   'P 1'
#
loop_
_entity.id
_entity.type
_entity.pdbx_description
1 polymer ?
#
loop_
_entity_poly.entity_id
_entity_poly.type
_entity_poly.pdbx_seq_one_letter_code
_entity_poly.pdbx_strand_id
1 'polypeptide(L)'
;EVPERSSGVRLIHPQPGFKESFEAFCDQEYEGGGWTVIQNRYDGSVHFYRGWNEFENGFGDLRGEFWLGLRKIHELTYAKKHELHIILEDFEGKTVVAKYSDFRVAGPEEKYTLKSLGTFSGDAGDSLTSAVNMKFTTLDADNDTHGPGNCAVDYKGGWW
;
A
#
# COMPACT_ATOMS: atom_id res chain seq x y z
N GLU A 1 -19.66 -19.30 7.74
CA GLU A 1 -19.65 -18.47 8.96
C GLU A 1 -20.14 -17.07 8.60
N VAL A 2 -20.84 -16.39 9.51
CA VAL A 2 -21.18 -14.97 9.32
C VAL A 2 -19.85 -14.20 9.34
N PRO A 3 -19.51 -13.37 8.34
CA PRO A 3 -18.28 -12.61 8.37
C PRO A 3 -18.27 -11.77 9.65
N GLU A 4 -17.20 -11.87 10.42
CA GLU A 4 -17.00 -11.03 11.60
C GLU A 4 -17.07 -9.57 11.15
N ARG A 5 -18.10 -8.85 11.60
CA ARG A 5 -18.36 -7.46 11.19
C ARG A 5 -17.51 -6.43 11.95
N SER A 6 -16.48 -6.88 12.66
CA SER A 6 -15.60 -6.01 13.45
C SER A 6 -14.23 -5.90 12.79
N SER A 7 -13.73 -4.67 12.72
CA SER A 7 -12.39 -4.40 12.26
C SER A 7 -11.34 -5.09 13.13
N GLY A 8 -10.22 -5.48 12.52
CA GLY A 8 -9.07 -5.99 13.25
C GLY A 8 -8.17 -6.89 12.42
N VAL A 9 -7.10 -7.35 13.07
CA VAL A 9 -6.12 -8.26 12.46
C VAL A 9 -6.76 -9.63 12.23
N ARG A 10 -6.62 -10.16 11.01
CA ARG A 10 -7.08 -11.49 10.60
C ARG A 10 -6.04 -12.16 9.71
N LEU A 11 -5.98 -13.49 9.76
CA LEU A 11 -5.22 -14.28 8.81
C LEU A 11 -6.00 -14.34 7.48
N ILE A 12 -5.38 -13.88 6.40
CA ILE A 12 -5.97 -13.88 5.06
C ILE A 12 -5.22 -14.82 4.12
N HIS A 13 -5.96 -15.37 3.15
CA HIS A 13 -5.46 -16.30 2.15
C HIS A 13 -5.63 -15.67 0.76
N PRO A 14 -4.54 -15.21 0.11
CA PRO A 14 -4.60 -14.82 -1.29
C PRO A 14 -5.06 -16.04 -2.13
N GLN A 15 -5.97 -15.80 -3.08
CA GLN A 15 -6.58 -16.79 -3.98
C GLN A 15 -5.53 -17.67 -4.74
N PRO A 16 -5.93 -18.83 -5.30
CA PRO A 16 -5.01 -19.97 -5.50
C PRO A 16 -3.85 -19.68 -6.46
N GLY A 17 -2.62 -19.84 -5.95
CA GLY A 17 -1.36 -19.61 -6.67
C GLY A 17 -0.23 -19.20 -5.73
N PHE A 18 -0.58 -18.49 -4.65
CA PHE A 18 0.30 -18.17 -3.53
C PHE A 18 -0.01 -19.11 -2.36
N LYS A 19 1.03 -19.68 -1.74
CA LYS A 19 0.88 -20.79 -0.79
C LYS A 19 0.76 -20.36 0.67
N GLU A 20 1.16 -19.15 1.02
CA GLU A 20 1.28 -18.72 2.41
C GLU A 20 0.20 -17.71 2.77
N SER A 21 -0.53 -18.01 3.84
CA SER A 21 -1.40 -17.05 4.51
C SER A 21 -0.59 -16.04 5.31
N PHE A 22 -1.12 -14.83 5.48
CA PHE A 22 -0.51 -13.81 6.32
C PHE A 22 -1.55 -12.99 7.06
N GLU A 23 -1.12 -12.37 8.16
CA GLU A 23 -1.97 -11.46 8.91
C GLU A 23 -2.07 -10.11 8.20
N ALA A 24 -3.28 -9.54 8.18
CA ALA A 24 -3.55 -8.19 7.73
C ALA A 24 -4.63 -7.56 8.60
N PHE A 25 -4.62 -6.24 8.72
CA PHE A 25 -5.73 -5.53 9.34
C PHE A 25 -6.88 -5.41 8.33
N CYS A 26 -8.04 -5.95 8.69
CA CYS A 26 -9.25 -5.84 7.90
C CYS A 26 -10.14 -4.75 8.50
N ASP A 27 -10.47 -3.74 7.70
CA ASP A 27 -11.44 -2.72 8.06
C ASP A 27 -12.84 -3.15 7.56
N GLN A 28 -13.75 -3.32 8.52
CA GLN A 28 -15.15 -3.74 8.30
C GLN A 28 -16.15 -2.58 8.46
N GLU A 29 -15.66 -1.38 8.75
CA GLU A 29 -16.47 -0.20 9.04
C GLU A 29 -16.53 0.76 7.85
N TYR A 30 -15.39 1.01 7.20
CA TYR A 30 -15.32 1.93 6.06
C TYR A 30 -16.10 1.40 4.84
N GLU A 31 -17.05 2.20 4.34
CA GLU A 31 -17.89 1.93 3.16
C GLU A 31 -18.51 0.51 3.09
N GLY A 32 -18.94 -0.02 4.24
CA GLY A 32 -19.56 -1.35 4.29
C GLY A 32 -18.58 -2.51 4.42
N GLY A 33 -17.29 -2.22 4.60
CA GLY A 33 -16.26 -3.15 4.99
C GLY A 33 -15.62 -3.94 3.85
N GLY A 34 -14.84 -4.96 4.22
CA GLY A 34 -14.10 -5.79 3.26
C GLY A 34 -12.75 -5.20 2.82
N TRP A 35 -12.26 -4.16 3.49
CA TRP A 35 -11.00 -3.52 3.17
C TRP A 35 -9.84 -4.22 3.83
N THR A 36 -8.76 -4.42 3.09
CA THR A 36 -7.47 -4.85 3.64
C THR A 36 -6.56 -3.63 3.68
N VAL A 37 -6.14 -3.22 4.87
CA VAL A 37 -5.26 -2.05 5.02
C VAL A 37 -3.83 -2.45 4.68
N ILE A 38 -3.22 -1.74 3.74
CA ILE A 38 -1.85 -2.01 3.26
C ILE A 38 -0.80 -1.07 3.85
N GLN A 39 -1.23 0.08 4.35
CA GLN A 39 -0.40 1.13 4.93
C GLN A 39 -1.27 1.97 5.88
N ASN A 40 -0.78 2.30 7.08
CA ASN A 40 -1.46 3.20 8.01
C ASN A 40 -0.48 4.17 8.71
N ARG A 41 -0.78 5.48 8.71
CA ARG A 41 -0.03 6.56 9.42
C ARG A 41 -0.98 7.41 10.25
N TYR A 42 -0.60 7.78 11.47
CA TYR A 42 -1.38 8.71 12.30
C TYR A 42 -0.58 9.37 13.44
N ASP A 43 0.46 8.75 14.01
CA ASP A 43 1.18 9.28 15.19
C ASP A 43 2.71 9.37 15.03
N GLY A 44 3.27 8.87 13.93
CA GLY A 44 4.71 8.86 13.69
C GLY A 44 5.51 7.90 14.58
N SER A 45 4.86 6.96 15.26
CA SER A 45 5.51 5.96 16.13
C SER A 45 6.42 5.00 15.36
N VAL A 46 6.23 4.85 14.05
CA VAL A 46 7.04 3.99 13.19
C VAL A 46 7.81 4.81 12.16
N HIS A 47 9.11 4.58 12.05
CA HIS A 47 9.91 5.20 10.98
C HIS A 47 9.67 4.49 9.64
N PHE A 48 9.44 5.28 8.58
CA PHE A 48 9.21 4.79 7.21
C PHE A 48 10.41 5.04 6.28
N TYR A 49 11.47 5.69 6.77
CA TYR A 49 12.74 5.79 6.04
C TYR A 49 13.53 4.49 6.23
N ARG A 50 13.21 3.50 5.39
CA ARG A 50 13.59 2.08 5.52
C ARG A 50 14.18 1.55 4.21
N GLY A 51 14.93 0.45 4.29
CA GLY A 51 15.55 -0.18 3.14
C GLY A 51 14.60 -1.10 2.35
N TRP A 52 15.07 -1.59 1.20
CA TRP A 52 14.33 -2.47 0.30
C TRP A 52 13.75 -3.69 1.00
N ASN A 53 14.57 -4.41 1.76
CA ASN A 53 14.15 -5.64 2.42
C ASN A 53 13.01 -5.41 3.43
N GLU A 54 12.98 -4.25 4.09
CA GLU A 54 11.91 -3.91 5.03
C GLU A 54 10.62 -3.56 4.28
N PHE A 55 10.69 -2.77 3.21
CA PHE A 55 9.53 -2.49 2.35
C PHE A 55 9.00 -3.73 1.64
N GLU A 56 9.86 -4.68 1.29
CA GLU A 56 9.47 -5.93 0.64
C GLU A 56 8.69 -6.85 1.60
N ASN A 57 9.17 -7.00 2.83
CA ASN A 57 8.60 -7.90 3.84
C ASN A 57 7.47 -7.29 4.68
N GLY A 58 7.47 -5.96 4.83
CA GLY A 58 6.59 -5.22 5.72
C GLY A 58 7.24 -4.89 7.07
N PHE A 59 6.73 -3.88 7.74
CA PHE A 59 7.21 -3.40 9.04
C PHE A 59 6.10 -2.67 9.81
N GLY A 60 6.29 -2.48 11.11
CA GLY A 60 5.33 -1.83 12.01
C GLY A 60 4.40 -2.80 12.72
N ASP A 61 3.29 -2.29 13.25
CA ASP A 61 2.25 -3.06 13.93
C ASP A 61 0.92 -2.94 13.17
N LEU A 62 0.31 -4.07 12.80
CA LEU A 62 -0.98 -4.10 12.12
C LEU A 62 -2.12 -3.45 12.93
N ARG A 63 -1.94 -3.22 14.23
CA ARG A 63 -2.86 -2.45 15.09
C ARG A 63 -2.45 -0.98 15.28
N GLY A 64 -1.37 -0.53 14.65
CA GLY A 64 -0.81 0.81 14.75
C GLY A 64 -0.35 1.33 13.38
N GLU A 65 0.81 1.98 13.34
CA GLU A 65 1.43 2.37 12.06
C GLU A 65 2.17 1.19 11.43
N PHE A 66 1.96 0.97 10.14
CA PHE A 66 2.62 -0.14 9.43
C PHE A 66 2.66 0.04 7.92
N TRP A 67 3.51 -0.77 7.30
CA TRP A 67 3.52 -1.11 5.88
C TRP A 67 3.38 -2.62 5.73
N LEU A 68 2.40 -3.08 4.97
CA LEU A 68 2.06 -4.52 4.89
C LEU A 68 3.20 -5.34 4.26
N GLY A 69 3.93 -4.76 3.31
CA GLY A 69 5.00 -5.40 2.55
C GLY A 69 4.64 -5.55 1.07
N LEU A 70 5.56 -5.17 0.17
CA LEU A 70 5.35 -5.21 -1.28
C LEU A 70 5.04 -6.63 -1.77
N ARG A 71 5.66 -7.65 -1.20
CA ARG A 71 5.36 -9.05 -1.55
C ARG A 71 3.89 -9.38 -1.33
N LYS A 72 3.35 -9.05 -0.15
CA LYS A 72 1.93 -9.31 0.20
C LYS A 72 0.98 -8.46 -0.65
N ILE A 73 1.32 -7.20 -0.90
CA ILE A 73 0.54 -6.31 -1.77
C ILE A 73 0.49 -6.84 -3.22
N HIS A 74 1.62 -7.31 -3.73
CA HIS A 74 1.68 -7.97 -5.04
C HIS A 74 0.78 -9.22 -5.07
N GLU A 75 0.89 -10.10 -4.08
CA GLU A 75 0.07 -11.33 -4.00
C GLU A 75 -1.43 -11.02 -4.02
N LEU A 76 -1.88 -10.01 -3.26
CA LEU A 76 -3.29 -9.57 -3.24
C LEU A 76 -3.75 -9.06 -4.60
N THR A 77 -3.01 -8.10 -5.15
CA THR A 77 -3.40 -7.37 -6.36
C THR A 77 -3.22 -8.19 -7.65
N TYR A 78 -2.36 -9.20 -7.63
CA TYR A 78 -2.22 -10.14 -8.75
C TYR A 78 -3.35 -11.17 -8.77
N ALA A 79 -3.78 -11.66 -7.61
CA ALA A 79 -4.75 -12.75 -7.52
C ALA A 79 -6.16 -12.34 -7.97
N LYS A 80 -6.53 -11.07 -7.78
CA LYS A 80 -7.79 -10.50 -8.23
C LYS A 80 -7.62 -9.01 -8.49
N LYS A 81 -8.45 -8.46 -9.37
CA LYS A 81 -8.64 -7.01 -9.48
C LYS A 81 -9.07 -6.42 -8.13
N HIS A 82 -8.35 -5.41 -7.65
CA HIS A 82 -8.66 -4.66 -6.44
C HIS A 82 -8.78 -3.18 -6.79
N GLU A 83 -9.58 -2.45 -6.01
CA GLU A 83 -9.56 -0.99 -5.99
C GLU A 83 -8.68 -0.49 -4.83
N LEU A 84 -8.21 0.74 -4.91
CA LEU A 84 -7.40 1.38 -3.87
C LEU A 84 -8.10 2.64 -3.37
N HIS A 85 -8.33 2.71 -2.07
CA HIS A 85 -8.83 3.90 -1.39
C HIS A 85 -7.73 4.43 -0.47
N ILE A 86 -7.40 5.71 -0.63
CA ILE A 86 -6.47 6.44 0.23
C ILE A 86 -7.28 7.50 0.96
N ILE A 87 -7.32 7.39 2.29
CA ILE A 87 -7.99 8.32 3.19
C ILE A 87 -6.90 9.17 3.85
N LEU A 88 -7.02 10.48 3.76
CA LEU A 88 -6.05 11.43 4.30
C LEU A 88 -6.76 12.37 5.25
N GLU A 89 -6.15 12.65 6.39
CA GLU A 89 -6.63 13.63 7.36
C GLU A 89 -5.51 14.64 7.64
N ASP A 90 -5.85 15.93 7.64
CA ASP A 90 -4.93 16.99 8.06
C ASP A 90 -4.98 17.24 9.57
N PHE A 91 -4.07 18.07 10.10
CA PHE A 91 -4.00 18.37 11.54
C PHE A 91 -5.19 19.19 12.06
N GLU A 92 -6.05 19.72 11.18
CA GLU A 92 -7.29 20.41 11.55
C GLU A 92 -8.50 19.45 11.56
N GLY A 93 -8.27 18.16 11.27
CA GLY A 93 -9.29 17.10 11.27
C GLY A 93 -10.10 17.05 9.98
N LYS A 94 -9.66 17.70 8.90
CA LYS A 94 -10.32 17.61 7.60
C LYS A 94 -9.86 16.33 6.90
N THR A 95 -10.82 15.46 6.61
CA THR A 95 -10.59 14.23 5.84
C THR A 95 -10.91 14.42 4.36
N VAL A 96 -10.07 13.87 3.48
CA VAL A 96 -10.29 13.78 2.03
C VAL A 96 -9.95 12.36 1.54
N VAL A 97 -10.46 11.99 0.36
CA VAL A 97 -10.27 10.66 -0.22
C VAL A 97 -9.77 10.71 -1.66
N ALA A 98 -8.86 9.81 -2.00
CA ALA A 98 -8.49 9.45 -3.36
C ALA A 98 -8.84 7.98 -3.61
N LYS A 99 -9.63 7.71 -4.64
CA LYS A 99 -10.12 6.38 -5.00
C LYS A 99 -9.69 6.02 -6.42
N TYR A 100 -9.20 4.80 -6.59
CA TYR A 100 -8.69 4.26 -7.83
C TYR A 100 -9.39 2.94 -8.14
N SER A 101 -10.07 2.86 -9.30
CA SER A 101 -10.91 1.70 -9.66
C SER A 101 -10.13 0.44 -10.07
N ASP A 102 -8.80 0.52 -10.04
CA ASP A 102 -7.87 -0.60 -10.16
C ASP A 102 -6.65 -0.33 -9.28
N PHE A 103 -5.92 -1.36 -8.91
CA PHE A 103 -4.63 -1.25 -8.23
C PHE A 103 -3.86 -2.54 -8.46
N ARG A 104 -2.78 -2.45 -9.24
CA ARG A 104 -1.96 -3.61 -9.58
C ARG A 104 -0.48 -3.31 -9.39
N VAL A 105 0.18 -4.13 -8.59
CA VAL A 105 1.62 -4.06 -8.35
C VAL A 105 2.29 -5.30 -8.96
N ALA A 106 3.37 -5.10 -9.73
CA ALA A 106 4.13 -6.18 -10.34
C ALA A 106 4.95 -6.98 -9.31
N GLY A 107 5.57 -8.08 -9.74
CA GLY A 107 6.40 -8.90 -8.87
C GLY A 107 7.82 -8.32 -8.67
N PRO A 108 8.66 -9.00 -7.87
CA PRO A 108 10.04 -8.59 -7.60
C PRO A 108 10.91 -8.51 -8.86
N GLU A 109 10.63 -9.32 -9.89
CA GLU A 109 11.30 -9.31 -11.19
C GLU A 109 11.13 -7.98 -11.94
N GLU A 110 10.01 -7.29 -11.71
CA GLU A 110 9.72 -5.97 -12.24
C GLU A 110 9.87 -4.87 -11.16
N LYS A 111 10.59 -5.15 -10.07
CA LYS A 111 10.83 -4.21 -8.97
C LYS A 111 9.55 -3.58 -8.43
N TYR A 112 8.50 -4.40 -8.30
CA TYR A 112 7.20 -3.99 -7.79
C TYR A 112 6.60 -2.79 -8.52
N THR A 113 6.80 -2.69 -9.83
CA THR A 113 6.24 -1.59 -10.66
C THR A 113 4.73 -1.40 -10.40
N LEU A 114 4.28 -0.14 -10.24
CA LEU A 114 2.86 0.19 -10.18
C LEU A 114 2.25 0.08 -11.59
N LYS A 115 1.53 -1.00 -11.87
CA LYS A 115 1.07 -1.34 -13.23
C LYS A 115 -0.22 -0.63 -13.63
N SER A 116 -1.15 -0.42 -12.69
CA SER A 116 -2.42 0.25 -12.99
C SER A 116 -3.07 0.84 -11.73
N LEU A 117 -3.81 1.92 -11.95
CA LEU A 117 -4.71 2.55 -10.97
C LEU A 117 -6.15 2.70 -11.49
N GLY A 118 -6.42 2.35 -12.75
CA GLY A 118 -7.74 2.52 -13.33
C GLY A 118 -8.15 3.99 -13.40
N THR A 119 -9.38 4.28 -13.01
CA THR A 119 -9.96 5.64 -13.02
C THR A 119 -9.93 6.23 -11.63
N PHE A 120 -9.40 7.46 -11.53
CA PHE A 120 -9.42 8.25 -10.31
C PHE A 120 -10.82 8.83 -10.03
N SER A 121 -11.18 8.90 -8.75
CA SER A 121 -12.28 9.69 -8.21
C SER A 121 -11.98 10.13 -6.77
N GLY A 122 -12.72 11.09 -6.23
CA GLY A 122 -12.51 11.62 -4.88
C GLY A 122 -12.18 13.11 -4.86
N ASP A 123 -11.97 13.65 -3.68
CA ASP A 123 -11.81 15.08 -3.39
C ASP A 123 -10.40 15.46 -2.92
N ALA A 124 -9.49 14.48 -2.75
CA ALA A 124 -8.09 14.73 -2.41
C ALA A 124 -7.22 15.23 -3.58
N GLY A 125 -7.72 15.10 -4.82
CA GLY A 125 -6.94 15.29 -6.05
C GLY A 125 -6.09 14.06 -6.43
N ASP A 126 -5.74 13.95 -7.71
CA ASP A 126 -5.00 12.79 -8.23
C ASP A 126 -3.48 13.04 -8.21
N SER A 127 -2.80 12.46 -7.21
CA SER A 127 -1.34 12.58 -7.04
C SER A 127 -0.59 11.26 -7.24
N LEU A 128 -1.26 10.17 -7.64
CA LEU A 128 -0.64 8.85 -7.78
C LEU A 128 -0.62 8.35 -9.23
N THR A 129 -1.54 8.79 -10.10
CA THR A 129 -1.59 8.32 -11.50
C THR A 129 -0.29 8.57 -12.27
N SER A 130 0.44 9.64 -11.96
CA SER A 130 1.74 9.92 -12.57
C SER A 130 2.83 8.89 -12.22
N ALA A 131 2.66 8.14 -11.13
CA ALA A 131 3.58 7.09 -10.71
C ALA A 131 3.31 5.74 -11.42
N VAL A 132 2.27 5.64 -12.25
CA VAL A 132 2.02 4.42 -13.02
C VAL A 132 3.20 4.15 -13.96
N ASN A 133 3.64 2.88 -13.98
CA ASN A 133 4.85 2.36 -14.60
C ASN A 133 6.18 2.74 -13.91
N MET A 134 6.15 3.46 -12.78
CA MET A 134 7.36 3.64 -11.97
C MET A 134 7.63 2.39 -11.14
N LYS A 135 8.92 2.09 -10.95
CA LYS A 135 9.41 1.02 -10.08
C LYS A 135 9.49 1.55 -8.65
N PHE A 136 9.39 0.66 -7.67
CA PHE A 136 9.55 1.07 -6.29
C PHE A 136 11.02 1.42 -6.01
N THR A 137 11.25 2.48 -5.24
CA THR A 137 12.57 2.98 -4.87
C THR A 137 12.66 3.14 -3.35
N THR A 138 13.82 2.82 -2.79
CA THR A 138 14.12 2.91 -1.36
C THR A 138 15.52 3.50 -1.14
N LEU A 139 15.87 3.78 0.12
CA LEU A 139 17.12 4.45 0.46
C LEU A 139 18.38 3.68 0.00
N ASP A 140 18.29 2.37 -0.16
CA ASP A 140 19.38 1.46 -0.55
C ASP A 140 19.12 0.74 -1.90
N ALA A 141 18.01 1.04 -2.59
CA ALA A 141 17.71 0.52 -3.92
C ALA A 141 17.04 1.60 -4.78
N ASP A 142 17.84 2.25 -5.61
CA ASP A 142 17.41 3.26 -6.56
C ASP A 142 16.90 2.62 -7.86
N ASN A 143 15.61 2.75 -8.13
CA ASN A 143 14.97 2.31 -9.37
C ASN A 143 14.15 3.42 -10.03
N ASP A 144 14.29 4.67 -9.57
CA ASP A 144 13.51 5.79 -10.09
C ASP A 144 14.14 6.31 -11.39
N THR A 145 13.53 7.35 -11.97
CA THR A 145 14.00 7.97 -13.23
C THR A 145 14.74 9.28 -12.99
N HIS A 146 14.98 9.65 -11.73
CA HIS A 146 15.57 10.91 -11.30
C HIS A 146 17.11 10.84 -11.24
N GLY A 147 17.76 10.70 -12.39
CA GLY A 147 19.23 10.77 -12.44
C GLY A 147 19.76 12.20 -12.20
N PRO A 148 20.84 12.40 -11.40
CA PRO A 148 21.69 11.43 -10.70
C PRO A 148 21.33 11.24 -9.19
N GLY A 149 20.14 11.64 -8.75
CA GLY A 149 19.70 11.54 -7.36
C GLY A 149 19.00 10.23 -7.04
N ASN A 150 18.52 10.10 -5.80
CA ASN A 150 17.64 9.02 -5.39
C ASN A 150 16.48 9.66 -4.62
N CYS A 151 15.28 9.61 -5.20
CA CYS A 151 14.10 10.26 -4.62
C CYS A 151 13.80 9.75 -3.21
N ALA A 152 14.02 8.46 -2.94
CA ALA A 152 13.83 7.90 -1.60
C ALA A 152 14.79 8.50 -0.56
N VAL A 153 16.02 8.83 -0.97
CA VAL A 153 16.99 9.51 -0.10
C VAL A 153 16.64 10.98 0.09
N ASP A 154 16.20 11.67 -0.96
CA ASP A 154 15.90 13.10 -0.91
C ASP A 154 14.62 13.40 -0.13
N TYR A 155 13.57 12.57 -0.33
CA TYR A 155 12.25 12.74 0.27
C TYR A 155 11.99 11.82 1.48
N LYS A 156 12.99 11.03 1.90
CA LYS A 156 12.99 10.24 3.15
C LYS A 156 11.84 9.22 3.26
N GLY A 157 11.62 8.43 2.21
CA GLY A 157 10.62 7.36 2.20
C GLY A 157 10.92 6.29 1.17
N GLY A 158 10.05 5.29 1.03
CA GLY A 158 10.06 4.35 -0.09
C GLY A 158 8.77 4.51 -0.89
N TRP A 159 8.86 4.65 -2.21
CA TRP A 159 7.71 4.92 -3.07
C TRP A 159 7.95 4.56 -4.54
N TRP A 160 6.90 4.67 -5.36
CA TRP A 160 6.95 4.61 -6.83
C TRP A 160 7.22 5.99 -7.42
#